data_AF-A0A914YDA9-F1
#
_entry.id   AF-A0A914YDA9-F1
#
_cell.length_a   1.000
_cell.length_b   1.000
_cell.length_c   1.000
_cell.angle_alpha   90.00
_cell.angle_beta   90.00
_cell.angle_gamma   90.00
#
_symmetry.space_group_name_H-M   'P 1'
#
loop_
_entity.id
_entity.type
_entity.pdbx_description
1 polymer ?
#
loop_
_entity_poly.entity_id
_entity_poly.type
_entity_poly.pdbx_seq_one_letter_code
_entity_poly.pdbx_strand_id
1 'polypeptide(L)'
;MTVTYSLDVSSSTFCGIHKLLFRWKGSIWKSIWPELLLWLFCYAILSILYRFILPKSQQIQFEDLCVFFYTYGDYIPLTFLLGFYVNAVFGRWSEIFNNLGWIDSPALLISTYVKGDDETARKIRRNIIRYMVLTQAMVFRDVSMSVKRRFPTMDHLVTAGLMTENELKEFDSIVSPQLKYWVPFNWVFCLIRKARELNMIESDIIYTDLLEKLRQYRVNVLTLTLFDWVPIPLVYTQVVNLAVRSYFIVALMGRQYLIGERDIPNAKTVDLYVPIMSILQFLFYIGWMKVAEVMINPLGDDDVGLSIVDDAYGRVPELEKDMFWNDVLPEPLYTAQSASRPQSVFIL
;
A
#
# COMPACT_ATOMS: atom_id res chain seq x y z
N MET A 1 -2.94 6.78 -4.62
CA MET A 1 -3.82 6.20 -5.66
C MET A 1 -3.16 4.93 -6.16
N THR A 2 -3.77 3.78 -5.90
CA THR A 2 -3.31 2.47 -6.40
C THR A 2 -3.38 2.44 -7.93
N VAL A 3 -2.41 1.79 -8.58
CA VAL A 3 -2.38 1.60 -10.04
C VAL A 3 -2.40 0.11 -10.31
N THR A 4 -3.53 -0.40 -10.82
CA THR A 4 -3.68 -1.81 -11.19
C THR A 4 -3.01 -2.08 -12.54
N TYR A 5 -2.19 -3.14 -12.60
CA TYR A 5 -1.50 -3.56 -13.83
C TYR A 5 -1.49 -5.08 -14.02
N SER A 6 -2.22 -5.84 -13.19
CA SER A 6 -2.20 -7.31 -13.18
C SER A 6 -2.60 -7.93 -14.52
N LEU A 7 -3.55 -7.32 -15.24
CA LEU A 7 -3.97 -7.80 -16.57
C LEU A 7 -2.88 -7.63 -17.62
N ASP A 8 -2.07 -6.57 -17.52
CA ASP A 8 -1.01 -6.27 -18.51
C ASP A 8 0.17 -7.24 -18.43
N VAL A 9 0.34 -7.89 -17.27
CA VAL A 9 1.37 -8.92 -17.00
C VAL A 9 0.79 -10.31 -16.79
N SER A 10 -0.49 -10.52 -17.15
CA SER A 10 -1.17 -11.81 -17.01
C SER A 10 -0.58 -12.92 -17.89
N SER A 11 0.20 -12.54 -18.91
CA SER A 11 0.91 -13.46 -19.80
C SER A 11 2.40 -13.10 -19.85
N SER A 12 3.25 -14.13 -19.80
CA SER A 12 4.72 -14.01 -19.92
C SER A 12 5.14 -13.76 -21.37
N THR A 13 4.64 -12.66 -21.96
CA THR A 13 5.08 -12.22 -23.27
C THR A 13 6.40 -11.47 -23.17
N PHE A 14 7.28 -11.63 -24.15
CA PHE A 14 8.58 -10.95 -24.22
C PHE A 14 8.46 -9.42 -24.00
N CYS A 15 7.44 -8.80 -24.59
CA CYS A 15 7.17 -7.36 -24.45
C CYS A 15 6.26 -6.99 -23.27
N GLY A 16 5.75 -7.94 -22.49
CA GLY A 16 4.78 -7.68 -21.43
C GLY A 16 5.32 -6.74 -20.35
N ILE A 17 6.51 -7.02 -19.84
CA ILE A 17 7.19 -6.19 -18.83
C ILE A 17 7.65 -4.85 -19.42
N HIS A 18 8.08 -4.83 -20.68
CA HIS A 18 8.51 -3.59 -21.34
C HIS A 18 7.38 -2.55 -21.43
N LYS A 19 6.13 -2.97 -21.59
CA LYS A 19 4.97 -2.06 -21.56
C LYS A 19 4.84 -1.31 -20.22
N LEU A 20 5.27 -1.91 -19.11
CA LEU A 20 5.22 -1.25 -17.80
C LEU A 20 6.23 -0.11 -17.69
N LEU A 21 7.40 -0.24 -18.33
CA LEU A 21 8.43 0.80 -18.32
C LEU A 21 7.95 2.09 -18.98
N PHE A 22 7.00 2.04 -19.91
CA PHE A 22 6.48 3.23 -20.60
C PHE A 22 5.25 3.86 -19.93
N ARG A 23 4.81 3.35 -18.77
CA ARG A 23 3.72 3.98 -18.01
C ARG A 23 4.19 5.23 -17.29
N TRP A 24 3.33 6.25 -17.23
CA TRP A 24 3.60 7.48 -16.48
C TRP A 24 2.95 7.49 -15.09
N LYS A 25 1.67 7.11 -14.99
CA LYS A 25 0.93 7.14 -13.72
C LYS A 25 1.45 6.07 -12.76
N GLY A 26 1.89 6.50 -11.57
CA GLY A 26 2.46 5.60 -10.55
C GLY A 26 3.84 5.03 -10.93
N SER A 27 4.49 5.61 -11.93
CA SER A 27 5.78 5.14 -12.42
C SER A 27 6.96 5.75 -11.67
N ILE A 28 8.10 5.09 -11.80
CA ILE A 28 9.40 5.58 -11.39
C ILE A 28 9.74 6.94 -12.03
N TRP A 29 9.37 7.16 -13.29
CA TRP A 29 9.63 8.39 -14.02
C TRP A 29 8.96 9.59 -13.38
N LYS A 30 7.67 9.47 -13.04
CA LYS A 30 6.91 10.55 -12.41
C LYS A 30 7.49 10.94 -11.04
N SER A 31 8.07 9.99 -10.32
CA SER A 31 8.63 10.22 -8.99
C SER A 31 10.05 10.80 -9.00
N ILE A 32 10.87 10.46 -10.02
CA ILE A 32 12.30 10.81 -10.04
C ILE A 32 12.62 12.03 -10.90
N TRP A 33 11.84 12.30 -11.95
CA TRP A 33 12.22 13.29 -12.98
C TRP A 33 12.65 14.66 -12.45
N PRO A 34 12.08 15.26 -11.37
CA PRO A 34 12.54 16.55 -10.88
C PRO A 34 13.94 16.47 -10.26
N GLU A 35 14.22 15.41 -9.50
CA GLU A 35 15.51 15.20 -8.84
C GLU A 35 16.60 14.86 -9.87
N LEU A 36 16.25 14.06 -10.90
CA LEU A 36 17.16 13.75 -11.99
C LEU A 36 17.48 15.00 -12.83
N LEU A 37 16.48 15.83 -13.14
CA LEU A 37 16.67 17.06 -13.89
C LEU A 37 17.59 18.03 -13.14
N LEU A 38 17.40 18.18 -11.82
CA LEU A 38 18.28 18.99 -10.98
C LEU A 38 19.71 18.44 -10.97
N TRP A 39 19.89 17.13 -10.82
CA TRP A 39 21.20 16.50 -10.84
C TRP A 39 21.91 16.70 -12.19
N LEU A 40 21.21 16.50 -13.31
CA LEU A 40 21.73 16.73 -14.65
C LEU A 40 22.09 18.19 -14.90
N PHE A 41 21.28 19.11 -14.40
CA PHE A 41 21.56 20.54 -14.49
C PHE A 41 22.86 20.90 -13.77
N CYS A 42 23.03 20.44 -12.52
CA CYS A 42 24.28 20.63 -11.76
C CYS A 42 25.48 19.97 -12.45
N TYR A 43 25.31 18.75 -12.98
CA TYR A 43 26.36 18.06 -13.72
C TYR A 43 26.79 18.85 -14.96
N ALA A 44 25.82 19.35 -15.74
CA ALA A 44 26.08 20.14 -16.94
C ALA A 44 26.81 21.45 -16.62
N ILE A 45 26.45 22.13 -15.53
CA ILE A 45 27.18 23.33 -15.06
C ILE A 45 28.65 23.01 -14.80
N LEU A 46 28.94 21.94 -14.07
CA LEU A 46 30.33 21.54 -13.77
C LEU A 46 31.10 21.17 -15.04
N SER A 47 30.46 20.47 -15.97
CA SER A 47 31.08 20.12 -17.26
C SER A 47 31.38 21.35 -18.10
N ILE A 48 30.45 22.31 -18.20
CA ILE A 48 30.65 23.59 -18.91
C ILE A 48 31.77 24.40 -18.26
N LEU A 49 31.80 24.48 -16.93
CA LEU A 49 32.85 25.17 -16.19
C LEU A 49 34.22 24.59 -16.53
N TYR A 50 34.38 23.26 -16.45
CA TYR A 50 35.63 22.58 -16.76
C TYR A 50 36.10 22.83 -18.20
N ARG A 51 35.19 22.74 -19.18
CA ARG A 51 35.53 22.79 -20.61
C ARG A 51 35.79 24.20 -21.13
N PHE A 52 35.01 25.19 -20.70
CA PHE A 52 34.99 26.52 -21.33
C PHE A 52 35.49 27.65 -20.44
N ILE A 53 35.47 27.48 -19.11
CA ILE A 53 35.71 28.57 -18.17
C ILE A 53 37.05 28.38 -17.45
N LEU A 54 37.37 27.16 -17.00
CA LEU A 54 38.57 26.91 -16.21
C LEU A 54 39.85 27.03 -17.07
N PRO A 55 40.87 27.80 -16.62
CA PRO A 55 42.19 27.80 -17.23
C PRO A 55 42.91 26.47 -16.98
N LYS A 56 43.91 26.14 -17.81
CA LYS A 56 44.66 24.87 -17.76
C LYS A 56 45.18 24.50 -16.35
N SER A 57 45.64 25.47 -15.57
CA SER A 57 46.12 25.23 -14.20
C SER A 57 45.00 24.76 -13.25
N GLN A 58 43.79 25.29 -13.40
CA GLN A 58 42.63 24.90 -12.59
C GLN A 58 41.96 23.62 -13.11
N GLN A 59 42.04 23.35 -14.41
CA GLN A 59 41.59 22.08 -14.99
C GLN A 59 42.33 20.88 -14.38
N ILE A 60 43.64 21.00 -14.15
CA ILE A 60 44.45 19.98 -13.48
C ILE A 60 43.92 19.70 -12.05
N GLN A 61 43.63 20.76 -11.29
CA GLN A 61 43.07 20.61 -9.93
C GLN A 61 41.67 20.00 -9.96
N PHE A 62 40.84 20.39 -10.93
CA PHE A 62 39.51 19.82 -11.13
C PHE A 62 39.58 18.32 -11.43
N GLU A 63 40.48 17.91 -12.32
CA GLU A 63 40.74 16.51 -12.65
C GLU A 63 41.16 15.71 -11.41
N ASP A 64 42.08 16.25 -10.61
CA ASP A 64 42.54 15.59 -9.38
C ASP A 64 41.38 15.44 -8.36
N LEU A 65 40.49 16.45 -8.25
CA LEU A 65 39.28 16.36 -7.43
C LEU A 65 38.28 15.31 -7.96
N CYS A 66 38.08 15.24 -9.28
CA CYS A 66 37.22 14.22 -9.90
C CYS A 66 37.74 12.80 -9.60
N VAL A 67 39.05 12.58 -9.74
CA VAL A 67 39.68 11.29 -9.39
C VAL A 67 39.48 10.98 -7.91
N PHE A 68 39.72 11.96 -7.03
CA PHE A 68 39.49 11.79 -5.60
C PHE A 68 38.05 11.34 -5.30
N PHE A 69 37.04 12.10 -5.76
CA PHE A 69 35.64 11.76 -5.51
C PHE A 69 35.21 10.45 -6.18
N TYR A 70 35.79 10.07 -7.31
CA TYR A 70 35.57 8.77 -7.94
C TYR A 70 36.07 7.63 -7.05
N THR A 71 37.32 7.72 -6.57
CA THR A 71 37.93 6.69 -5.72
C THR A 71 37.17 6.49 -4.42
N TYR A 72 36.72 7.56 -3.78
CA TYR A 72 36.02 7.47 -2.49
C TYR A 72 34.50 7.22 -2.62
N GLY A 73 33.93 7.36 -3.82
CA GLY A 73 32.50 7.16 -4.06
C GLY A 73 32.03 5.73 -3.82
N ASP A 74 32.90 4.74 -4.07
CA ASP A 74 32.58 3.31 -3.93
C ASP A 74 32.58 2.82 -2.47
N TYR A 75 33.06 3.62 -1.51
CA TYR A 75 33.03 3.27 -0.09
C TYR A 75 31.63 3.35 0.54
N ILE A 76 30.64 3.94 -0.14
CA ILE A 76 29.27 4.06 0.37
C ILE A 76 28.49 2.78 -0.02
N PRO A 77 28.14 1.87 0.92
CA PRO A 77 27.49 0.61 0.60
C PRO A 77 25.98 0.78 0.40
N LEU A 78 25.58 1.51 -0.66
CA LEU A 78 24.20 1.87 -0.94
C LEU A 78 23.27 0.66 -1.06
N THR A 79 23.70 -0.37 -1.77
CA THR A 79 22.88 -1.56 -2.05
C THR A 79 22.46 -2.27 -0.76
N PHE A 80 23.38 -2.43 0.20
CA PHE A 80 23.10 -3.06 1.48
C PHE A 80 22.11 -2.20 2.27
N LEU A 81 22.44 -0.92 2.49
CA LEU A 81 21.64 -0.01 3.29
C LEU A 81 20.20 0.13 2.73
N LEU A 82 20.07 0.27 1.42
CA LEU A 82 18.79 0.43 0.75
C LEU A 82 17.98 -0.88 0.76
N GLY A 83 18.65 -2.03 0.60
CA GLY A 83 18.00 -3.34 0.68
C GLY A 83 17.31 -3.59 2.02
N PHE A 84 18.00 -3.37 3.14
CA PHE A 84 17.40 -3.52 4.47
C PHE A 84 16.28 -2.51 4.73
N TYR A 85 16.46 -1.26 4.28
CA TYR A 85 15.45 -0.23 4.48
C TYR A 85 14.17 -0.55 3.69
N VAL A 86 14.31 -0.86 2.40
CA VAL A 86 13.16 -1.18 1.54
C VAL A 86 12.46 -2.45 2.01
N ASN A 87 13.19 -3.46 2.47
CA ASN A 87 12.58 -4.67 3.03
C ASN A 87 11.78 -4.36 4.31
N ALA A 88 12.30 -3.53 5.21
CA ALA A 88 11.58 -3.12 6.42
C ALA A 88 10.31 -2.33 6.08
N VAL A 89 10.39 -1.43 5.09
CA VAL A 89 9.24 -0.65 4.62
C VAL A 89 8.19 -1.55 3.95
N PHE A 90 8.62 -2.48 3.10
CA PHE A 90 7.73 -3.43 2.44
C PHE A 90 7.03 -4.36 3.43
N GLY A 91 7.76 -4.92 4.40
CA GLY A 91 7.17 -5.77 5.44
C GLY A 91 6.09 -5.03 6.22
N ARG A 92 6.36 -3.77 6.59
CA ARG A 92 5.36 -2.92 7.24
C ARG A 92 4.15 -2.61 6.35
N TRP A 93 4.36 -2.31 5.07
CA TRP A 93 3.28 -2.11 4.11
C TRP A 93 2.38 -3.35 3.99
N SER A 94 2.98 -4.53 3.93
CA SER A 94 2.27 -5.81 3.89
C SER A 94 1.41 -6.01 5.14
N GLU A 95 1.96 -5.71 6.32
CA GLU A 95 1.19 -5.78 7.57
C GLU A 95 0.03 -4.78 7.60
N ILE A 96 0.23 -3.54 7.16
CA ILE A 96 -0.84 -2.55 7.04
C ILE A 96 -1.97 -3.07 6.13
N PHE A 97 -1.60 -3.65 4.97
CA PHE A 97 -2.56 -4.21 4.02
C PHE A 97 -3.34 -5.39 4.60
N ASN A 98 -2.67 -6.30 5.31
CA ASN A 98 -3.30 -7.45 5.97
C ASN A 98 -4.26 -7.03 7.11
N ASN A 99 -4.06 -5.84 7.68
CA ASN A 99 -4.82 -5.32 8.81
C ASN A 99 -5.91 -4.30 8.44
N LEU A 100 -6.22 -4.10 7.14
CA LEU A 100 -7.26 -3.16 6.70
C LEU A 100 -8.65 -3.43 7.32
N GLY A 101 -8.93 -4.68 7.66
CA GLY A 101 -10.19 -5.09 8.28
C GLY A 101 -11.32 -5.21 7.26
N TRP A 102 -11.26 -6.23 6.40
CA TRP A 102 -12.31 -6.55 5.43
C TRP A 102 -13.63 -6.90 6.15
N ILE A 103 -14.72 -6.21 5.79
CA ILE A 103 -16.03 -6.35 6.46
C ILE A 103 -16.79 -7.61 6.03
N ASP A 104 -16.43 -8.19 4.88
CA ASP A 104 -17.10 -9.31 4.24
C ASP A 104 -17.20 -10.54 5.15
N SER A 105 -16.08 -10.96 5.76
CA SER A 105 -16.08 -12.15 6.62
C SER A 105 -16.95 -11.96 7.87
N PRO A 106 -16.84 -10.84 8.64
CA PRO A 106 -17.81 -10.54 9.69
C PRO A 106 -19.26 -10.48 9.21
N ALA A 107 -19.52 -9.90 8.04
CA ALA A 107 -20.86 -9.77 7.49
C ALA A 107 -21.51 -11.13 7.20
N LEU A 108 -20.77 -12.06 6.58
CA LEU A 108 -21.23 -13.42 6.34
C LEU A 108 -21.53 -14.17 7.65
N LEU A 109 -20.67 -14.02 8.66
CA LEU A 109 -20.87 -14.63 9.98
C LEU A 109 -22.10 -14.06 10.70
N ILE A 110 -22.26 -12.74 10.70
CA ILE A 110 -23.42 -12.07 11.31
C ILE A 110 -24.72 -12.48 10.60
N SER A 111 -24.70 -12.54 9.27
CA SER A 111 -25.84 -12.99 8.46
C SER A 111 -26.23 -14.44 8.81
N THR A 112 -25.25 -15.30 9.09
CA THR A 112 -25.49 -16.71 9.43
C THR A 112 -25.91 -16.91 10.89
N TYR A 113 -25.29 -16.20 11.82
CA TYR A 113 -25.40 -16.48 13.26
C TYR A 113 -26.50 -15.69 13.96
N VAL A 114 -26.90 -14.52 13.43
CA VAL A 114 -27.97 -13.69 14.00
C VAL A 114 -29.27 -13.94 13.24
N LYS A 115 -30.08 -14.87 13.75
CA LYS A 115 -31.33 -15.29 13.12
C LYS A 115 -32.47 -14.31 13.38
N GLY A 116 -33.49 -14.37 12.53
CA GLY A 116 -34.74 -13.61 12.63
C GLY A 116 -35.05 -12.82 11.37
N ASP A 117 -36.30 -12.89 10.94
CA ASP A 117 -36.84 -12.17 9.77
C ASP A 117 -37.59 -10.89 10.18
N ASP A 118 -37.75 -10.68 11.48
CA ASP A 118 -38.45 -9.52 12.02
C ASP A 118 -37.63 -8.23 11.87
N GLU A 119 -38.32 -7.11 11.96
CA GLU A 119 -37.69 -5.79 11.82
C GLU A 119 -36.62 -5.56 12.90
N THR A 120 -36.75 -6.20 14.08
CA THR A 120 -35.77 -6.09 15.16
C THR A 120 -34.48 -6.83 14.81
N ALA A 121 -34.55 -8.09 14.35
CA ALA A 121 -33.36 -8.83 13.92
C ALA A 121 -32.66 -8.13 12.75
N ARG A 122 -33.43 -7.60 11.78
CA ARG A 122 -32.89 -6.79 10.68
C ARG A 122 -32.15 -5.56 11.18
N LYS A 123 -32.74 -4.81 12.12
CA LYS A 123 -32.10 -3.65 12.76
C LYS A 123 -30.82 -4.03 13.50
N ILE A 124 -30.82 -5.15 14.21
CA ILE A 124 -29.63 -5.65 14.93
C ILE A 124 -28.51 -5.97 13.94
N ARG A 125 -28.76 -6.80 12.92
CA ARG A 125 -27.75 -7.15 11.91
C ARG A 125 -27.15 -5.93 11.21
N ARG A 126 -27.99 -5.01 10.74
CA ARG A 126 -27.55 -3.78 10.07
C ARG A 126 -26.75 -2.86 10.99
N ASN A 127 -27.18 -2.68 12.24
CA ASN A 127 -26.47 -1.81 13.19
C ASN A 127 -25.15 -2.41 13.66
N ILE A 128 -25.04 -3.74 13.82
CA ILE A 128 -23.76 -4.39 14.11
C ILE A 128 -22.74 -4.05 13.02
N ILE A 129 -23.07 -4.29 11.75
CA ILE A 129 -22.16 -3.97 10.63
C ILE A 129 -21.84 -2.48 10.57
N ARG A 130 -22.86 -1.63 10.70
CA ARG A 130 -22.66 -0.18 10.64
C ARG A 130 -21.72 0.32 11.75
N TYR A 131 -21.80 -0.23 12.96
CA TYR A 131 -20.88 0.15 14.04
C TYR A 131 -19.46 -0.38 13.85
N MET A 132 -19.29 -1.54 13.20
CA MET A 132 -17.97 -2.03 12.79
C MET A 132 -17.35 -1.10 11.74
N VAL A 133 -18.11 -0.77 10.69
CA VAL A 133 -17.69 0.16 9.63
C VAL A 133 -17.46 1.56 10.19
N LEU A 134 -18.26 2.02 11.15
CA LEU A 134 -18.04 3.29 11.83
C LEU A 134 -16.70 3.30 12.58
N THR A 135 -16.37 2.22 13.30
CA THR A 135 -15.06 2.07 13.95
C THR A 135 -13.92 2.15 12.92
N GLN A 136 -14.06 1.43 11.81
CA GLN A 136 -13.08 1.45 10.71
C GLN A 136 -12.94 2.84 10.10
N ALA A 137 -14.04 3.53 9.81
CA ALA A 137 -14.05 4.87 9.25
C ALA A 137 -13.38 5.89 10.18
N MET A 138 -13.64 5.80 11.49
CA MET A 138 -12.97 6.65 12.48
C MET A 138 -11.46 6.43 12.50
N VAL A 139 -11.01 5.17 12.44
CA VAL A 139 -9.58 4.83 12.40
C VAL A 139 -8.95 5.31 11.10
N PHE A 140 -9.56 5.01 9.96
CA PHE A 140 -9.07 5.40 8.64
C PHE A 140 -8.99 6.93 8.50
N ARG A 141 -9.96 7.65 9.07
CA ARG A 141 -9.94 9.11 9.13
C ARG A 141 -8.72 9.66 9.86
N ASP A 142 -8.25 8.99 10.91
CA ASP A 142 -7.10 9.48 11.68
C ASP A 142 -5.76 9.04 11.07
N VAL A 143 -5.68 7.86 10.42
CA VAL A 143 -4.42 7.34 9.83
C VAL A 143 -4.26 7.65 8.32
N SER A 144 -5.30 8.13 7.63
CA SER A 144 -5.23 8.52 6.22
C SER A 144 -5.75 9.92 5.96
N MET A 145 -4.88 10.76 5.40
CA MET A 145 -5.23 12.12 4.98
C MET A 145 -6.30 12.16 3.90
N SER A 146 -6.38 11.14 3.04
CA SER A 146 -7.43 11.06 2.01
C SER A 146 -8.81 10.89 2.65
N VAL A 147 -8.92 9.99 3.63
CA VAL A 147 -10.16 9.75 4.36
C VAL A 147 -10.47 10.94 5.28
N LYS A 148 -9.47 11.54 5.92
CA LYS A 148 -9.62 12.77 6.72
C LYS A 148 -10.18 13.94 5.93
N ARG A 149 -9.77 14.09 4.66
CA ARG A 149 -10.33 15.11 3.76
C ARG A 149 -11.79 14.84 3.39
N ARG A 150 -12.18 13.57 3.29
CA ARG A 150 -13.58 13.16 3.04
C ARG A 150 -14.46 13.31 4.29
N PHE A 151 -13.92 13.01 5.47
CA PHE A 151 -14.62 13.08 6.75
C PHE A 151 -13.84 13.90 7.80
N PRO A 152 -13.79 15.25 7.70
CA PRO A 152 -13.00 16.06 8.63
C PRO A 152 -13.50 15.99 10.08
N THR A 153 -14.82 16.06 10.28
CA THR A 153 -15.49 16.06 11.59
C THR A 153 -16.38 14.84 11.79
N MET A 154 -16.80 14.58 13.02
CA MET A 154 -17.74 13.50 13.34
C MET A 154 -19.11 13.72 12.67
N ASP A 155 -19.54 14.97 12.48
CA ASP A 155 -20.76 15.32 11.74
C ASP A 155 -20.73 14.86 10.28
N HIS A 156 -19.54 14.78 9.67
CA HIS A 156 -19.42 14.25 8.32
C HIS A 156 -19.67 12.73 8.28
N LEU A 157 -19.34 12.00 9.36
CA LEU A 157 -19.72 10.58 9.49
C LEU A 157 -21.24 10.43 9.70
N VAL A 158 -21.86 11.39 10.39
CA VAL A 158 -23.33 11.43 10.52
C VAL A 158 -23.99 11.70 9.17
N THR A 159 -23.53 12.73 8.46
CA THR A 159 -24.05 13.12 7.14
C THR A 159 -23.84 12.01 6.11
N ALA A 160 -22.76 11.24 6.21
CA ALA A 160 -22.49 10.08 5.37
C ALA A 160 -23.35 8.84 5.72
N GLY A 161 -24.15 8.89 6.79
CA GLY A 161 -25.00 7.78 7.22
C GLY A 161 -24.26 6.66 7.97
N LEU A 162 -22.99 6.88 8.35
CA LEU A 162 -22.22 5.91 9.14
C LEU A 162 -22.61 5.97 10.63
N MET A 163 -23.01 7.14 11.11
CA MET A 163 -23.49 7.40 12.47
C MET A 163 -24.85 8.11 12.41
N THR A 164 -25.73 7.91 13.39
CA THR A 164 -26.95 8.72 13.52
C THR A 164 -26.73 9.92 14.45
N GLU A 165 -27.58 10.96 14.37
CA GLU A 165 -27.50 12.10 15.30
C GLU A 165 -27.63 11.67 16.77
N ASN A 166 -28.48 10.67 17.05
CA ASN A 166 -28.66 10.16 18.40
C ASN A 166 -27.40 9.41 18.87
N GLU A 167 -26.76 8.63 18.01
CA GLU A 167 -25.49 7.99 18.33
C GLU A 167 -24.37 9.00 18.55
N LEU A 168 -24.34 10.10 17.80
CA LEU A 168 -23.36 11.17 18.04
C LEU A 168 -23.55 11.77 19.44
N LYS A 169 -24.79 12.03 19.86
CA LYS A 169 -25.10 12.51 21.22
C LYS A 169 -24.64 11.53 22.30
N GLU A 170 -24.91 10.23 22.12
CA GLU A 170 -24.43 9.18 23.04
C GLU A 170 -22.91 9.01 23.01
N PHE A 171 -22.29 9.19 21.85
CA PHE A 171 -20.85 9.16 21.70
C PHE A 171 -20.20 10.33 22.45
N ASP A 172 -20.76 11.54 22.35
CA ASP A 172 -20.24 12.76 22.98
C ASP A 172 -20.53 12.87 24.48
N SER A 173 -21.59 12.21 24.97
CA SER A 173 -21.87 12.12 26.41
C SER A 173 -20.76 11.41 27.19
N ILE A 174 -20.01 10.52 26.52
CA ILE A 174 -18.88 9.80 27.10
C ILE A 174 -17.65 10.70 27.10
N VAL A 175 -17.27 11.19 28.29
CA VAL A 175 -16.05 11.95 28.52
C VAL A 175 -14.86 11.00 28.60
N SER A 176 -13.93 11.08 27.64
CA SER A 176 -12.69 10.32 27.64
C SER A 176 -11.54 11.17 27.11
N PRO A 177 -10.36 11.17 27.75
CA PRO A 177 -9.18 11.85 27.22
C PRO A 177 -8.51 11.08 26.06
N GLN A 178 -8.89 9.81 25.83
CA GLN A 178 -8.38 9.00 24.73
C GLN A 178 -9.33 9.00 23.52
N LEU A 179 -8.80 8.59 22.36
CA LEU A 179 -9.60 8.38 21.16
C LEU A 179 -10.67 7.31 21.38
N LYS A 180 -11.91 7.65 21.04
CA LYS A 180 -13.12 6.87 21.37
C LYS A 180 -13.45 5.78 20.34
N TYR A 181 -12.47 5.21 19.63
CA TYR A 181 -12.69 4.11 18.67
C TYR A 181 -13.37 2.88 19.29
N TRP A 182 -13.19 2.71 20.60
CA TRP A 182 -13.77 1.61 21.36
C TRP A 182 -15.29 1.75 21.56
N VAL A 183 -15.85 2.95 21.45
CA VAL A 183 -17.27 3.21 21.75
C VAL A 183 -18.20 2.48 20.77
N PRO A 184 -18.07 2.63 19.43
CA PRO A 184 -18.94 1.90 18.51
C PRO A 184 -18.74 0.38 18.60
N PHE A 185 -17.52 -0.07 18.86
CA PHE A 185 -17.26 -1.50 19.05
C PHE A 185 -17.84 -2.06 20.36
N ASN A 186 -17.93 -1.25 21.41
CA ASN A 186 -18.66 -1.61 22.61
C ASN A 186 -20.17 -1.75 22.33
N TRP A 187 -20.74 -0.88 21.47
CA TRP A 187 -22.12 -1.03 21.02
C TRP A 187 -22.34 -2.33 20.23
N VAL A 188 -21.37 -2.76 19.41
CA VAL A 188 -21.40 -4.08 18.74
C VAL A 188 -21.55 -5.21 19.76
N PHE A 189 -20.69 -5.25 20.78
CA PHE A 189 -20.78 -6.29 21.82
C PHE A 189 -22.09 -6.24 22.60
N CYS A 190 -22.61 -5.03 22.89
CA CYS A 190 -23.92 -4.88 23.53
C CYS A 190 -25.06 -5.42 22.66
N LEU A 191 -25.04 -5.17 21.34
CA LEU A 191 -26.05 -5.68 20.41
C LEU A 191 -26.00 -7.20 20.27
N ILE A 192 -24.82 -7.80 20.30
CA ILE A 192 -24.67 -9.26 20.22
C ILE A 192 -25.16 -9.92 21.50
N ARG A 193 -24.83 -9.36 22.66
CA ARG A 193 -25.40 -9.80 23.94
C ARG A 193 -26.93 -9.72 23.90
N LYS A 194 -27.49 -8.61 23.42
CA LYS A 194 -28.94 -8.44 23.26
C LYS A 194 -29.53 -9.47 22.30
N ALA A 195 -28.87 -9.77 21.17
CA ALA A 195 -29.31 -10.80 20.24
C ALA A 195 -29.33 -12.20 20.89
N ARG A 196 -28.37 -12.50 21.77
CA ARG A 196 -28.36 -13.74 22.57
C ARG A 196 -29.51 -13.77 23.57
N GLU A 197 -29.77 -12.69 24.29
CA GLU A 197 -30.90 -12.57 25.24
C GLU A 197 -32.26 -12.74 24.55
N LEU A 198 -32.37 -12.28 23.29
CA LEU A 198 -33.55 -12.44 22.45
C LEU A 198 -33.64 -13.81 21.76
N ASN A 199 -32.74 -14.75 22.08
CA ASN A 199 -32.64 -16.08 21.45
C ASN A 199 -32.47 -16.07 19.92
N MET A 200 -31.94 -14.97 19.35
CA MET A 200 -31.59 -14.89 17.92
C MET A 200 -30.31 -15.65 17.59
N ILE A 201 -29.46 -15.85 18.60
CA ILE A 201 -28.25 -16.69 18.54
C ILE A 201 -28.55 -17.95 19.34
N GLU A 202 -28.52 -19.11 18.69
CA GLU A 202 -29.05 -20.37 19.26
C GLU A 202 -28.14 -21.00 20.32
N SER A 203 -26.82 -21.00 20.09
CA SER A 203 -25.84 -21.74 20.90
C SER A 203 -24.77 -20.81 21.49
N ASP A 204 -24.33 -21.11 22.71
CA ASP A 204 -23.22 -20.41 23.37
C ASP A 204 -21.89 -20.57 22.61
N ILE A 205 -21.74 -21.67 21.86
CA ILE A 205 -20.57 -21.90 21.01
C ILE A 205 -20.56 -20.87 19.87
N ILE A 206 -21.71 -20.68 19.21
CA ILE A 206 -21.87 -19.70 18.12
C ILE A 206 -21.67 -18.29 18.66
N TYR A 207 -22.22 -18.00 19.83
CA TYR A 207 -22.04 -16.71 20.51
C TYR A 207 -20.56 -16.42 20.78
N THR A 208 -19.82 -17.39 21.33
CA THR A 208 -18.40 -17.23 21.66
C THR A 208 -17.53 -17.10 20.41
N ASP A 209 -17.79 -17.91 19.38
CA ASP A 209 -17.08 -17.79 18.09
C ASP A 209 -17.34 -16.43 17.45
N LEU A 210 -18.60 -15.97 17.40
CA LEU A 210 -18.95 -14.66 16.86
C LEU A 210 -18.19 -13.53 17.59
N LEU A 211 -18.16 -13.54 18.92
CA LEU A 211 -17.43 -12.55 19.70
C LEU A 211 -15.93 -12.55 19.36
N GLU A 212 -15.32 -13.73 19.20
CA GLU A 212 -13.90 -13.86 18.89
C GLU A 212 -13.57 -13.35 17.49
N LYS A 213 -14.39 -13.67 16.48
CA LYS A 213 -14.21 -13.17 15.10
C LYS A 213 -14.32 -11.66 15.02
N LEU A 214 -15.26 -11.07 15.76
CA LEU A 214 -15.43 -9.62 15.81
C LEU A 214 -14.32 -8.95 16.61
N ARG A 215 -13.86 -9.57 17.71
CA ARG A 215 -12.67 -9.11 18.44
C ARG A 215 -11.45 -9.10 17.51
N GLN A 216 -11.26 -10.13 16.69
CA GLN A 216 -10.16 -10.18 15.72
C GLN A 216 -10.25 -9.06 14.69
N TYR A 217 -11.45 -8.80 14.14
CA TYR A 217 -11.67 -7.65 13.25
C TYR A 217 -11.25 -6.33 13.91
N ARG A 218 -11.67 -6.11 15.17
CA ARG A 218 -11.29 -4.92 15.94
C ARG A 218 -9.77 -4.81 16.10
N VAL A 219 -9.08 -5.92 16.41
CA VAL A 219 -7.62 -5.95 16.54
C VAL A 219 -6.95 -5.56 15.23
N ASN A 220 -7.40 -6.11 14.10
CA ASN A 220 -6.85 -5.78 12.79
C ASN A 220 -6.96 -4.28 12.52
N VAL A 221 -8.17 -3.73 12.60
CA VAL A 221 -8.42 -2.30 12.34
C VAL A 221 -7.61 -1.40 13.28
N LEU A 222 -7.58 -1.69 14.59
CA LEU A 222 -6.86 -0.84 15.54
C LEU A 222 -5.33 -0.97 15.43
N THR A 223 -4.81 -2.08 14.93
CA THR A 223 -3.37 -2.22 14.65
C THR A 223 -2.87 -1.12 13.70
N LEU A 224 -3.73 -0.60 12.82
CA LEU A 224 -3.40 0.53 11.95
C LEU A 224 -3.05 1.81 12.73
N THR A 225 -3.69 2.04 13.88
CA THR A 225 -3.36 3.18 14.76
C THR A 225 -1.99 3.02 15.41
N LEU A 226 -1.56 1.79 15.67
CA LEU A 226 -0.22 1.51 16.20
C LEU A 226 0.84 1.77 15.13
N PHE A 227 0.55 1.39 13.88
CA PHE A 227 1.42 1.75 12.77
C PHE A 227 1.51 3.28 12.64
N ASP A 228 0.40 4.01 12.62
CA ASP A 228 0.46 5.48 12.54
C ASP A 228 1.24 6.12 13.72
N TRP A 229 1.02 5.63 14.95
CA TRP A 229 1.68 6.13 16.14
C TRP A 229 3.19 5.85 16.17
N VAL A 230 3.60 4.67 15.72
CA VAL A 230 5.00 4.22 15.72
C VAL A 230 5.47 4.04 14.28
N PRO A 231 5.91 5.12 13.60
CA PRO A 231 6.50 5.02 12.27
C PRO A 231 7.91 4.39 12.33
N ILE A 232 8.48 4.09 11.16
CA ILE A 232 9.89 3.70 11.05
C ILE A 232 10.75 4.79 11.70
N PRO A 233 11.74 4.44 12.55
CA PRO A 233 12.55 5.43 13.26
C PRO A 233 13.09 6.51 12.33
N LEU A 234 12.89 7.77 12.70
CA LEU A 234 13.28 8.92 11.89
C LEU A 234 14.76 8.85 11.49
N VAL A 235 15.63 8.50 12.45
CA VAL A 235 17.07 8.34 12.22
C VAL A 235 17.37 7.33 11.12
N TYR A 236 16.61 6.25 11.00
CA TYR A 236 16.83 5.24 9.97
C TYR A 236 16.50 5.79 8.59
N THR A 237 15.34 6.46 8.47
CA THR A 237 14.95 7.16 7.24
C THR A 237 15.95 8.25 6.86
N GLN A 238 16.47 9.00 7.84
CA GLN A 238 17.47 10.04 7.62
C GLN A 238 18.80 9.47 7.13
N VAL A 239 19.32 8.41 7.76
CA VAL A 239 20.59 7.78 7.37
C VAL A 239 20.54 7.28 5.93
N VAL A 240 19.45 6.61 5.55
CA VAL A 240 19.27 6.09 4.18
C VAL A 240 19.20 7.22 3.16
N ASN A 241 18.37 8.23 3.42
CA ASN A 241 18.25 9.41 2.54
C ASN A 241 19.58 10.16 2.42
N LEU A 242 20.27 10.37 3.53
CA LEU A 242 21.55 11.07 3.54
C LEU A 242 22.61 10.29 2.77
N ALA A 243 22.71 8.97 2.96
CA ALA A 243 23.68 8.14 2.26
C ALA A 243 23.46 8.17 0.74
N VAL A 244 22.22 7.96 0.28
CA VAL A 244 21.89 7.98 -1.16
C VAL A 244 22.15 9.35 -1.77
N ARG A 245 21.70 10.44 -1.12
CA ARG A 245 21.91 11.80 -1.64
C ARG A 245 23.38 12.20 -1.62
N SER A 246 24.12 11.87 -0.56
CA SER A 246 25.57 12.16 -0.47
C SER A 246 26.35 11.43 -1.54
N TYR A 247 26.01 10.16 -1.84
CA TYR A 247 26.60 9.43 -2.95
C TYR A 247 26.42 10.17 -4.27
N PHE A 248 25.22 10.65 -4.59
CA PHE A 248 24.98 11.37 -5.84
C PHE A 248 25.60 12.77 -5.87
N ILE A 249 25.81 13.42 -4.73
CA ILE A 249 26.58 14.65 -4.61
C ILE A 249 28.06 14.39 -4.92
N VAL A 250 28.65 13.36 -4.33
CA VAL A 250 30.04 12.94 -4.63
C VAL A 250 30.17 12.55 -6.10
N ALA A 251 29.17 11.85 -6.65
CA ALA A 251 29.15 11.46 -8.05
C ALA A 251 29.06 12.64 -9.04
N LEU A 252 28.53 13.81 -8.63
CA LEU A 252 28.54 15.00 -9.49
C LEU A 252 29.95 15.40 -9.91
N MET A 253 30.91 15.29 -8.98
CA MET A 253 32.33 15.55 -9.25
C MET A 253 33.02 14.30 -9.80
N GLY A 254 32.82 13.15 -9.16
CA GLY A 254 33.55 11.91 -9.50
C GLY A 254 33.24 11.32 -10.87
N ARG A 255 32.11 11.67 -11.49
CA ARG A 255 31.67 11.11 -12.78
C ARG A 255 31.77 12.10 -13.95
N GLN A 256 32.52 13.19 -13.79
CA GLN A 256 32.77 14.15 -14.87
C GLN A 256 33.66 13.53 -15.96
N TYR A 257 33.35 13.82 -17.23
CA TYR A 257 34.22 13.45 -18.35
C TYR A 257 35.40 14.42 -18.45
N LEU A 258 36.61 13.88 -18.37
CA LEU A 258 37.86 14.64 -18.39
C LEU A 258 38.47 14.60 -19.80
N ILE A 259 39.01 15.73 -20.28
CA ILE A 259 39.64 15.88 -21.60
C ILE A 259 41.17 15.85 -21.50
N GLY A 260 41.74 16.07 -20.30
CA GLY A 260 43.16 16.23 -20.10
C GLY A 260 43.99 15.11 -20.75
N GLU A 261 45.05 15.48 -21.46
CA GLU A 261 46.03 14.55 -22.07
C GLU A 261 46.87 13.78 -21.03
N ARG A 262 46.61 14.02 -19.74
CA ARG A 262 47.26 13.34 -18.63
C ARG A 262 46.84 11.87 -18.63
N ASP A 263 47.80 10.99 -18.38
CA ASP A 263 47.54 9.56 -18.23
C ASP A 263 46.89 9.28 -16.87
N ILE A 264 45.63 9.69 -16.72
CA ILE A 264 44.85 9.53 -15.51
C ILE A 264 44.25 8.12 -15.52
N PRO A 265 44.52 7.28 -14.50
CA PRO A 265 43.91 5.95 -14.42
C PRO A 265 42.38 6.08 -14.38
N ASN A 266 41.69 5.28 -15.19
CA ASN A 266 40.23 5.31 -15.41
C ASN A 266 39.65 6.52 -16.17
N ALA A 267 40.46 7.48 -16.63
CA ALA A 267 39.97 8.64 -17.40
C ALA A 267 39.91 8.43 -18.93
N LYS A 268 40.53 7.35 -19.47
CA LYS A 268 40.45 6.99 -20.89
C LYS A 268 39.10 6.36 -21.26
N THR A 269 38.02 7.05 -20.93
CA THR A 269 36.68 6.67 -21.33
C THR A 269 36.20 7.57 -22.46
N VAL A 270 35.38 7.02 -23.34
CA VAL A 270 34.72 7.76 -24.41
C VAL A 270 33.96 8.93 -23.80
N ASP A 271 34.26 10.15 -24.26
CA ASP A 271 33.57 11.36 -23.83
C ASP A 271 32.21 11.45 -24.51
N LEU A 272 31.16 11.07 -23.77
CA LEU A 272 29.78 11.08 -24.26
C LEU A 272 29.05 12.40 -23.99
N TYR A 273 29.69 13.35 -23.29
CA TYR A 273 29.10 14.58 -22.73
C TYR A 273 27.96 14.37 -21.72
N VAL A 274 27.12 13.36 -21.92
CA VAL A 274 26.00 12.97 -21.06
C VAL A 274 26.38 11.70 -20.28
N PRO A 275 26.29 11.71 -18.93
CA PRO A 275 26.73 10.58 -18.11
C PRO A 275 25.66 9.48 -18.05
N ILE A 276 25.45 8.76 -19.17
CA ILE A 276 24.37 7.76 -19.33
C ILE A 276 24.37 6.72 -18.21
N MET A 277 25.55 6.20 -17.85
CA MET A 277 25.66 5.19 -16.77
C MET A 277 25.28 5.74 -15.40
N SER A 278 25.63 7.00 -15.10
CA SER A 278 25.24 7.64 -13.84
C SER A 278 23.75 7.95 -13.81
N ILE A 279 23.12 8.29 -14.95
CA ILE A 279 21.66 8.43 -15.06
C ILE A 279 20.98 7.10 -14.73
N LEU A 280 21.46 5.99 -15.28
CA LEU A 280 20.91 4.66 -14.97
C LEU A 280 21.07 4.30 -13.49
N GLN A 281 22.24 4.55 -12.89
CA GLN A 281 22.46 4.35 -11.45
C GLN A 281 21.54 5.24 -10.61
N PHE A 282 21.32 6.50 -11.02
CA PHE A 282 20.40 7.42 -10.37
C PHE A 282 18.97 6.87 -10.38
N LEU A 283 18.50 6.42 -11.55
CA LEU A 283 17.19 5.80 -11.69
C LEU A 283 17.04 4.58 -10.78
N PHE A 284 18.05 3.71 -10.69
CA PHE A 284 17.99 2.52 -9.85
C PHE A 284 18.01 2.84 -8.35
N TYR A 285 18.97 3.63 -7.85
CA TYR A 285 19.10 3.88 -6.42
C TYR A 285 18.06 4.87 -5.87
N ILE A 286 17.84 6.00 -6.54
CA ILE A 286 16.79 6.95 -6.12
C ILE A 286 15.42 6.31 -6.34
N GLY A 287 15.22 5.57 -7.43
CA GLY A 287 13.97 4.87 -7.67
C GLY A 287 13.65 3.82 -6.63
N TRP A 288 14.63 3.01 -6.25
CA TRP A 288 14.46 2.01 -5.21
C TRP A 288 14.15 2.66 -3.84
N MET A 289 14.74 3.81 -3.51
CA MET A 289 14.35 4.63 -2.35
C MET A 289 12.90 5.18 -2.48
N LYS A 290 12.50 5.65 -3.67
CA LYS A 290 11.14 6.15 -3.92
C LYS A 290 10.06 5.07 -3.79
N VAL A 291 10.38 3.81 -4.11
CA VAL A 291 9.44 2.69 -3.89
C VAL A 291 9.04 2.61 -2.42
N ALA A 292 10.01 2.72 -1.50
CA ALA A 292 9.73 2.76 -0.07
C ALA A 292 8.86 3.97 0.33
N GLU A 293 9.13 5.16 -0.19
CA GLU A 293 8.34 6.37 0.12
C GLU A 293 6.85 6.24 -0.26
N VAL A 294 6.56 5.61 -1.40
CA VAL A 294 5.18 5.46 -1.91
C VAL A 294 4.38 4.43 -1.12
N MET A 295 5.04 3.44 -0.51
CA MET A 295 4.40 2.37 0.26
C MET A 295 3.93 2.79 1.66
N ILE A 296 4.01 4.07 2.01
CA ILE A 296 3.75 4.54 3.38
C ILE A 296 2.26 4.65 3.73
N ASN A 297 1.32 4.66 2.75
CA ASN A 297 -0.12 4.75 3.09
C ASN A 297 -1.08 4.13 2.03
N PRO A 298 -1.48 2.85 2.18
CA PRO A 298 -2.43 2.18 1.30
C PRO A 298 -3.83 2.01 1.94
N LEU A 299 -4.73 3.00 1.85
CA LEU A 299 -6.15 2.79 2.20
C LEU A 299 -7.06 2.95 0.97
N GLY A 300 -8.00 2.01 0.80
CA GLY A 300 -9.05 2.00 -0.24
C GLY A 300 -10.46 2.12 0.36
N ASP A 301 -11.48 2.12 -0.50
CA ASP A 301 -12.92 2.23 -0.15
C ASP A 301 -13.62 0.88 -0.43
N ASP A 302 -14.40 0.33 0.52
CA ASP A 302 -15.27 -0.84 0.32
C ASP A 302 -16.68 -0.64 0.91
N ASP A 303 -17.72 -0.87 0.10
CA ASP A 303 -19.15 -0.67 0.44
C ASP A 303 -19.96 -2.00 0.54
N VAL A 304 -19.32 -3.17 0.60
CA VAL A 304 -19.96 -4.49 0.36
C VAL A 304 -20.78 -5.05 1.55
N GLY A 305 -20.47 -4.66 2.79
CA GLY A 305 -20.98 -5.34 3.99
C GLY A 305 -22.49 -5.23 4.27
N LEU A 306 -23.15 -4.14 3.87
CA LEU A 306 -24.58 -3.91 4.17
C LEU A 306 -25.52 -4.81 3.36
N SER A 307 -25.16 -5.12 2.11
CA SER A 307 -25.97 -5.98 1.23
C SER A 307 -26.00 -7.43 1.72
N ILE A 308 -24.89 -7.91 2.31
CA ILE A 308 -24.74 -9.28 2.81
C ILE A 308 -25.69 -9.59 3.98
N VAL A 309 -25.86 -8.65 4.90
CA VAL A 309 -26.63 -8.86 6.15
C VAL A 309 -28.11 -8.50 6.04
N ASP A 310 -28.52 -7.91 4.90
CA ASP A 310 -29.88 -7.45 4.66
C ASP A 310 -30.47 -8.06 3.38
N ASP A 311 -30.00 -7.62 2.21
CA ASP A 311 -30.58 -8.03 0.93
C ASP A 311 -30.35 -9.51 0.62
N ALA A 312 -29.22 -10.07 1.07
CA ALA A 312 -28.88 -11.48 0.89
C ALA A 312 -29.25 -12.37 2.09
N TYR A 313 -29.75 -11.81 3.20
CA TYR A 313 -30.00 -12.59 4.41
C TYR A 313 -31.07 -13.66 4.18
N GLY A 314 -30.73 -14.91 4.47
CA GLY A 314 -31.62 -16.07 4.35
C GLY A 314 -32.07 -16.39 2.92
N ARG A 315 -31.56 -15.70 1.91
CA ARG A 315 -31.94 -15.91 0.50
C ARG A 315 -30.98 -16.89 -0.15
N VAL A 316 -31.51 -18.05 -0.51
CA VAL A 316 -30.84 -19.03 -1.36
C VAL A 316 -31.73 -19.33 -2.57
N PRO A 317 -31.15 -19.61 -3.74
CA PRO A 317 -31.91 -20.17 -4.86
C PRO A 317 -32.60 -21.48 -4.45
N GLU A 318 -33.63 -21.87 -5.19
CA GLU A 318 -34.27 -23.17 -5.00
C GLU A 318 -33.25 -24.31 -5.18
N LEU A 319 -33.38 -25.35 -4.35
CA LEU A 319 -32.46 -26.48 -4.37
C LEU A 319 -32.80 -27.39 -5.56
N GLU A 320 -31.93 -27.38 -6.55
CA GLU A 320 -32.01 -28.25 -7.73
C GLU A 320 -30.86 -29.26 -7.73
N LYS A 321 -31.08 -30.38 -8.41
CA LYS A 321 -29.98 -31.29 -8.75
C LYS A 321 -29.08 -30.58 -9.76
N ASP A 322 -27.78 -30.57 -9.50
CA ASP A 322 -26.84 -30.00 -10.45
C ASP A 322 -26.75 -30.84 -11.73
N MET A 323 -26.14 -30.26 -12.77
CA MET A 323 -26.03 -30.87 -14.09
C MET A 323 -25.29 -32.21 -14.08
N PHE A 324 -24.42 -32.43 -13.10
CA PHE A 324 -23.57 -33.61 -12.98
C PHE A 324 -24.04 -34.58 -11.89
N TRP A 325 -25.28 -34.43 -11.41
CA TRP A 325 -25.80 -35.17 -10.25
C TRP A 325 -25.65 -36.70 -10.33
N ASN A 326 -25.72 -37.27 -11.55
CA ASN A 326 -25.58 -38.71 -11.79
C ASN A 326 -24.23 -39.10 -12.42
N ASP A 327 -23.34 -38.14 -12.68
CA ASP A 327 -22.08 -38.39 -13.39
C ASP A 327 -20.99 -38.79 -12.39
N VAL A 328 -20.31 -39.91 -12.68
CA VAL A 328 -19.20 -40.41 -11.83
C VAL A 328 -17.95 -39.53 -11.96
N LEU A 329 -17.76 -38.93 -13.14
CA LEU A 329 -16.66 -38.05 -13.49
C LEU A 329 -17.25 -36.82 -14.22
N PRO A 330 -17.57 -35.73 -13.50
CA PRO A 330 -18.10 -34.52 -14.12
C PRO A 330 -17.05 -33.89 -15.05
N GLU A 331 -17.43 -33.62 -16.29
CA GLU A 331 -16.59 -32.91 -17.27
C GLU A 331 -17.25 -31.58 -17.67
N PRO A 332 -16.83 -30.45 -17.06
CA PRO A 332 -17.30 -29.13 -17.45
C PRO A 332 -16.96 -28.81 -18.91
N LEU A 333 -17.89 -28.16 -19.61
CA LEU A 333 -17.68 -27.74 -21.00
C LEU A 333 -16.62 -26.64 -21.08
N TYR A 334 -15.71 -26.79 -22.04
CA TYR A 334 -14.72 -25.77 -22.37
C TYR A 334 -15.20 -24.92 -23.54
N THR A 335 -14.93 -23.62 -23.49
CA THR A 335 -15.07 -22.78 -24.68
C THR A 335 -14.07 -23.24 -25.75
N ALA A 336 -14.36 -22.99 -27.02
CA ALA A 336 -13.48 -23.38 -28.13
C ALA A 336 -12.03 -22.88 -27.96
N GLN A 337 -11.83 -21.69 -27.39
CA GLN A 337 -10.50 -21.11 -27.14
C GLN A 337 -9.77 -21.77 -25.96
N SER A 338 -10.51 -22.27 -24.97
CA SER A 338 -9.94 -22.94 -23.80
C SER A 338 -9.59 -24.40 -24.11
N ALA A 339 -10.40 -25.07 -24.92
CA ALA A 339 -10.22 -26.47 -25.31
C ALA A 339 -8.94 -26.70 -26.14
N SER A 340 -8.50 -25.69 -26.89
CA SER A 340 -7.25 -25.75 -27.67
C SER A 340 -5.98 -25.58 -26.84
N ARG A 341 -6.09 -25.28 -25.54
CA ARG A 341 -4.93 -25.11 -24.64
C ARG A 341 -4.65 -26.43 -23.90
N PRO A 342 -3.38 -26.81 -23.72
CA PRO A 342 -3.04 -27.97 -22.90
C PRO A 342 -3.53 -27.74 -21.46
N GLN A 343 -4.39 -28.64 -20.98
CA GLN A 343 -4.99 -28.55 -19.65
C GLN A 343 -3.98 -29.03 -18.60
N SER A 344 -3.82 -28.26 -17.52
CA SER A 344 -3.18 -28.76 -16.30
C SER A 344 -4.20 -29.49 -15.45
N VAL A 345 -3.84 -30.66 -14.93
CA VAL A 345 -4.67 -31.57 -14.10
C VAL A 345 -5.11 -30.94 -12.74
N PHE A 346 -4.77 -29.68 -12.46
CA PHE A 346 -5.00 -29.00 -11.19
C PHE A 346 -6.18 -28.01 -11.20
N ILE A 347 -7.01 -28.00 -12.24
CA ILE A 347 -8.21 -27.17 -12.29
C ILE A 347 -9.42 -28.10 -12.33
N LEU A 348 -9.94 -28.41 -11.15
CA LEU A 348 -11.30 -28.89 -10.92
C LEU A 348 -11.99 -27.88 -10.01
#